data_AF-A0A2Z4YQY4-F1
#
_entry.id   AF-A0A2Z4YQY4-F1
#
_cell.length_a   1.000
_cell.length_b   1.000
_cell.length_c   1.000
_cell.angle_alpha   90.00
_cell.angle_beta   90.00
_cell.angle_gamma   90.00
#
_symmetry.space_group_name_H-M   'P 1'
#
loop_
_entity.id
_entity.type
_entity.pdbx_description
1 polymer ?
#
loop_
_entity_poly.entity_id
_entity_poly.type
_entity_poly.pdbx_seq_one_letter_code
_entity_poly.pdbx_strand_id
1 'polypeptide(L)' 'MTDCDITASAPVLAAIDISKERHEVLIEAPDKKRRRRVSVLNNLNEFDRLISLLRSYQRPVVAPTPIYPCRVL' A
#
# COMPACT_ATOMS: atom_id res chain seq x y z
N MET A 1 22.85 19.65 6.58
CA MET A 1 21.96 20.26 5.58
C MET A 1 22.07 19.40 4.34
N THR A 2 21.25 18.35 4.28
CA THR A 2 21.11 17.52 3.09
C THR A 2 19.65 17.67 2.73
N ASP A 3 19.41 18.51 1.74
CA ASP A 3 18.10 18.69 1.16
C ASP A 3 17.73 17.35 0.49
N CYS A 4 16.89 16.57 1.17
CA CYS A 4 16.24 15.43 0.55
C CYS A 4 15.15 16.02 -0.35
N ASP A 5 15.56 16.56 -1.49
CA ASP A 5 14.70 16.82 -2.64
C ASP A 5 14.23 15.48 -3.22
N ILE A 6 13.46 14.74 -2.43
CA ILE A 6 12.57 13.72 -2.95
C ILE A 6 11.54 14.55 -3.71
N THR A 7 11.74 14.74 -5.01
CA THR A 7 10.63 15.07 -5.91
C THR A 7 9.52 14.14 -5.48
N ALA A 8 8.46 14.68 -4.86
CA ALA A 8 7.49 13.91 -4.10
C ALA A 8 6.70 13.04 -5.08
N SER A 9 7.31 11.92 -5.46
CA SER A 9 6.71 10.91 -6.28
C SER A 9 5.52 10.45 -5.47
N ALA A 10 4.33 10.69 -6.02
CA ALA A 10 3.10 10.44 -5.29
C ALA A 10 3.16 9.01 -4.69
N PRO A 11 2.86 8.85 -3.39
CA PRO A 11 3.01 7.57 -2.73
C PRO A 11 2.05 6.54 -3.34
N VAL A 12 2.44 5.27 -3.28
CA VAL A 12 1.52 4.18 -3.58
C VAL A 12 0.67 3.95 -2.34
N LEU A 13 -0.65 4.04 -2.48
CA LEU A 13 -1.56 3.76 -1.37
C LEU A 13 -1.91 2.27 -1.36
N ALA A 14 -1.79 1.63 -0.20
CA ALA A 14 -2.18 0.24 -0.03
C ALA A 14 -3.18 0.14 1.14
N ALA A 15 -4.42 -0.26 0.83
CA ALA A 15 -5.41 -0.63 1.84
C ALA A 15 -5.40 -2.16 1.96
N ILE A 16 -5.29 -2.67 3.18
CA ILE A 16 -5.25 -4.11 3.45
C ILE A 16 -6.48 -4.43 4.28
N ASP A 17 -7.35 -5.27 3.74
CA ASP A 17 -8.43 -5.90 4.48
C ASP A 17 -7.95 -7.28 4.96
N ILE A 18 -7.98 -7.48 6.28
CA ILE A 18 -7.40 -8.65 6.93
C ILE A 18 -8.53 -9.65 7.21
N SER A 19 -8.45 -10.83 6.59
CA SER A 19 -9.33 -11.95 6.89
C SER A 19 -8.53 -13.17 7.36
N LYS A 20 -9.23 -14.18 7.90
CA LYS A 20 -8.61 -15.39 8.45
C LYS A 20 -7.95 -16.27 7.38
N GLU A 21 -8.51 -16.28 6.17
CA GLU A 21 -8.09 -17.18 5.09
C GLU A 21 -7.43 -16.44 3.92
N ARG A 22 -7.96 -15.26 3.55
CA ARG A 22 -7.51 -14.47 2.39
C ARG A 22 -7.54 -12.99 2.70
N HIS A 23 -6.39 -12.34 2.63
CA HIS A 23 -6.25 -10.90 2.76
C HIS A 23 -6.51 -10.24 1.42
N GLU A 24 -7.28 -9.17 1.41
CA GLU A 24 -7.57 -8.40 0.21
C GLU A 24 -6.78 -7.10 0.25
N VAL A 25 -5.84 -6.95 -0.68
CA VAL A 25 -4.99 -5.76 -0.76
C VAL A 25 -5.43 -4.92 -1.95
N LEU A 26 -5.85 -3.69 -1.68
CA LEU A 26 -6.18 -2.70 -2.70
C LEU A 26 -4.99 -1.74 -2.85
N ILE A 27 -4.36 -1.75 -4.02
CA ILE A 27 -3.20 -0.93 -4.35
C ILE A 27 -3.62 0.16 -5.32
N GLU A 28 -3.37 1.40 -4.95
CA GLU A 28 -3.54 2.59 -5.78
C GLU A 28 -2.16 3.17 -6.05
N ALA A 29 -1.68 3.00 -7.28
CA ALA A 29 -0.45 3.60 -7.73
C ALA A 29 -0.77 4.90 -8.47
N PRO A 30 -0.03 6.00 -8.26
CA PRO A 30 -0.31 7.28 -8.92
C PRO A 30 -0.12 7.22 -10.44
N ASP A 31 0.73 6.31 -10.93
CA ASP A 31 0.98 6.13 -12.37
C ASP A 31 -0.17 5.41 -13.08
N LYS A 32 -1.11 4.82 -12.33
CA LYS A 32 -2.19 4.00 -12.88
C LYS A 32 -3.54 4.53 -12.43
N LYS A 33 -4.39 4.87 -13.40
CA LYS A 33 -5.77 5.33 -13.18
C LYS A 33 -6.67 4.26 -12.53
N ARG A 34 -6.26 2.99 -12.49
CA ARG A 34 -7.05 1.87 -11.97
C ARG A 34 -6.36 1.25 -10.75
N ARG A 35 -7.14 1.12 -9.67
CA ARG A 35 -6.76 0.37 -8.46
C ARG A 35 -6.60 -1.11 -8.79
N ARG A 36 -5.53 -1.72 -8.29
CA ARG A 36 -5.27 -3.15 -8.41
C ARG A 36 -5.69 -3.82 -7.11
N ARG A 37 -6.58 -4.81 -7.19
CA ARG A 37 -6.91 -5.69 -6.07
C ARG A 37 -6.08 -6.96 -6.16
N VAL A 38 -5.47 -7.36 -5.05
CA VAL A 38 -4.64 -8.57 -4.93
C VAL A 38 -5.19 -9.37 -3.76
N SER A 39 -5.67 -10.58 -4.05
CA SER A 39 -6.04 -11.56 -3.03
C SER A 39 -4.79 -12.32 -2.61
N VAL A 40 -4.44 -12.24 -1.34
CA VAL A 40 -3.24 -12.84 -0.74
C VAL A 40 -3.71 -13.92 0.23
N LEU A 41 -3.33 -15.17 0.00
CA LEU A 41 -3.63 -16.23 0.97
C LEU A 41 -2.85 -15.98 2.26
N ASN A 42 -3.38 -16.41 3.39
CA ASN A 42 -2.71 -16.34 4.69
C ASN A 42 -1.54 -17.34 4.77
N ASN A 43 -0.48 -17.09 3.98
CA ASN A 43 0.69 -17.95 3.90
C ASN A 43 1.93 -17.11 3.51
N LEU A 44 3.09 -17.43 4.09
CA LEU A 44 4.30 -16.60 3.96
C LEU A 44 4.72 -16.34 2.51
N ASN A 45 4.67 -17.37 1.66
CA ASN A 45 5.07 -17.24 0.25
C ASN A 45 4.22 -16.22 -0.53
N GLU A 46 2.93 -16.08 -0.21
CA GLU A 46 2.07 -15.09 -0.86
C GLU A 46 2.32 -13.68 -0.30
N PHE A 47 2.70 -13.56 0.97
CA PHE A 47 3.18 -12.30 1.53
C PHE A 47 4.51 -11.86 0.89
N ASP A 48 5.46 -12.76 0.68
CA ASP A 48 6.73 -12.44 0.00
C ASP A 48 6.50 -11.97 -1.45
N ARG A 49 5.54 -12.58 -2.14
CA ARG A 49 5.09 -12.14 -3.47
C ARG A 49 4.46 -10.75 -3.44
N LEU A 50 3.63 -10.47 -2.44
CA LEU A 50 3.05 -9.13 -2.24
C LEU A 50 4.13 -8.09 -1.98
N ILE A 51 5.10 -8.39 -1.11
CA ILE A 51 6.22 -7.50 -0.79
C ILE A 51 7.04 -7.21 -2.05
N SER A 52 7.35 -8.25 -2.83
CA SER A 52 8.10 -8.12 -4.09
C SER A 52 7.35 -7.24 -5.10
N LEU A 53 6.03 -7.43 -5.21
CA LEU A 53 5.15 -6.62 -6.04
C LEU A 53 5.14 -5.16 -5.58
N LEU A 54 5.04 -4.89 -4.28
CA LEU A 54 5.06 -3.53 -3.74
C LEU A 54 6.44 -2.86 -3.95
N ARG A 55 7.53 -3.60 -3.75
CA ARG A 55 8.89 -3.12 -4.03
C ARG A 55 9.12 -2.78 -5.51
N SER A 56 8.44 -3.48 -6.43
CA SER A 56 8.56 -3.20 -7.87
C SER A 56 8.11 -1.79 -8.26
N TYR A 57 7.28 -1.13 -7.45
CA TYR A 57 6.88 0.25 -7.67
C TYR A 57 7.97 1.27 -7.31
N GLN A 58 9.04 0.87 -6.61
CA GLN A 58 10.19 1.71 -6.21
C GLN A 58 9.79 3.03 -5.54
N ARG A 59 8.65 3.04 -4.85
CA ARG A 59 8.02 4.22 -4.25
C ARG A 59 7.63 3.95 -2.81
N PRO A 60 7.52 5.00 -1.96
CA PRO A 60 6.98 4.83 -0.62
C PRO A 60 5.55 4.29 -0.70
N VAL A 61 5.29 3.23 0.08
CA VAL A 61 3.95 2.67 0.26
C VAL A 61 3.38 3.24 1.54
N VAL A 62 2.22 3.88 1.45
CA VAL A 62 1.57 4.56 2.59
C VAL A 62 0.18 3.97 2.78
N ALA A 63 -0.19 3.72 4.04
CA ALA A 63 -1.56 3.36 4.36
C ALA A 63 -2.46 4.58 4.17
N PRO A 64 -3.67 4.43 3.57
CA PRO A 64 -4.57 5.55 3.44
C PRO A 64 -4.88 6.11 4.83
N THR A 65 -4.68 7.42 5.01
CA THR A 65 -5.10 8.11 6.24
C THR A 65 -6.59 7.83 6.44
N PRO A 66 -7.03 7.39 7.63
CA PRO A 66 -8.43 7.21 7.90
C PRO A 66 -9.15 8.54 7.66
N ILE A 67 -10.25 8.51 6.90
CA ILE A 67 -11.07 9.69 6.57
C ILE A 67 -11.77 10.24 7.84
N TYR A 68 -11.65 9.57 8.98
CA TYR A 68 -12.16 10.04 10.25
C TYR A 68 -11.20 11.06 10.86
N PRO A 69 -11.62 12.32 11.08
CA PRO A 69 -10.90 13.19 11.98
C PRO A 69 -10.98 12.53 13.36
N CYS A 70 -9.85 12.02 13.87
CA CYS A 70 -9.74 11.59 15.26
C CYS A 70 -10.02 12.81 16.16
N ARG A 71 -11.31 13.01 16.51
CA ARG A 71 -11.73 13.83 17.63
C ARG A 71 -11.43 13.01 18.88
N VAL A 72 -10.24 13.24 19.42
CA VAL A 72 -9.86 12.75 20.75
C VAL A 72 -10.78 13.46 21.75
N LEU A 73 -11.66 12.70 22.39
CA LEU A 73 -12.29 13.07 23.66
C LEU A 73 -11.70 12.16 24.74
#